data_AF-F9HNY7-F1
#
_entry.id   AF-F9HNY7-F1
#
_cell.length_a   1.000
_cell.length_b   1.000
_cell.length_c   1.000
_cell.angle_alpha   90.00
_cell.angle_beta   90.00
_cell.angle_gamma   90.00
#
_symmetry.space_group_name_H-M   'P 1'
#
loop_
_entity.id
_entity.type
_entity.pdbx_description
1 polymer ?
#
loop_
_entity_poly.entity_id
_entity_poly.type
_entity_poly.pdbx_seq_one_letter_code
_entity_poly.pdbx_strand_id
1 'polypeptide(L)'
;MKKSKAKYATLAGVVLSAGILLSACGNSSTGSKTYNYVYVSDPSSLNYLAENRATTNDIVVNLVDGLMENDQYGDYIPSLAEDWSVSKDGLTYTYKLRKDAKWYTADGEEYAPVTAQDFVTGLKYAADKKSEAL
;
A
#
# COMPACT_ATOMS: atom_id res chain seq x y z
N MET A 1 -33.55 39.72 -44.00
CA MET A 1 -32.58 38.68 -43.59
C MET A 1 -31.76 39.15 -42.38
N LYS A 2 -32.25 39.05 -41.13
CA LYS A 2 -31.46 39.39 -39.92
C LYS A 2 -31.69 38.47 -38.70
N LYS A 3 -32.58 37.47 -38.79
CA LYS A 3 -32.99 36.63 -37.64
C LYS A 3 -32.14 35.37 -37.41
N SER A 4 -31.26 34.96 -38.34
CA SER A 4 -30.47 33.72 -38.19
C SER A 4 -29.24 33.90 -37.31
N LYS A 5 -28.50 35.01 -37.45
CA LYS A 5 -27.24 35.27 -36.71
C LYS A 5 -27.44 35.40 -35.19
N ALA A 6 -28.60 35.91 -34.75
CA ALA A 6 -28.93 36.02 -33.33
C ALA A 6 -29.11 34.65 -32.65
N LYS A 7 -29.68 33.66 -33.35
CA LYS A 7 -29.89 32.31 -32.82
C LYS A 7 -28.56 31.57 -32.58
N TYR A 8 -27.61 31.70 -33.49
CA TYR A 8 -26.28 31.11 -33.35
C TYR A 8 -25.44 31.81 -32.28
N ALA A 9 -25.62 33.12 -32.07
CA ALA A 9 -24.96 33.85 -30.98
C ALA A 9 -25.47 33.42 -29.59
N THR A 10 -26.77 33.21 -29.42
CA THR A 10 -27.33 32.64 -28.17
C THR A 10 -26.91 31.19 -27.94
N LEU A 11 -26.81 30.38 -29.00
CA LEU A 11 -26.38 28.98 -28.87
C LEU A 11 -24.89 28.88 -28.47
N ALA A 12 -24.03 29.73 -29.05
CA ALA A 12 -22.62 29.81 -28.68
C ALA A 12 -22.43 30.30 -27.23
N GLY A 13 -23.25 31.25 -26.77
CA GLY A 13 -23.21 31.74 -25.39
C GLY A 13 -23.58 30.68 -24.34
N VAL A 14 -24.55 29.81 -24.65
CA VAL A 14 -24.98 28.71 -23.75
C VAL A 14 -23.94 27.58 -23.70
N VAL A 15 -23.28 27.27 -24.82
CA VAL A 15 -22.21 26.25 -24.85
C VAL A 15 -20.95 26.73 -24.11
N LEU A 16 -20.59 28.01 -24.24
CA LEU A 16 -19.42 28.58 -23.56
C LEU A 16 -19.63 28.67 -22.03
N SER A 17 -20.85 28.93 -21.58
CA SER A 17 -21.18 28.99 -20.15
C SER A 17 -21.28 27.61 -19.50
N ALA A 18 -21.71 26.57 -20.22
CA ALA A 18 -21.66 25.20 -19.73
C ALA A 18 -20.21 24.66 -19.60
N GLY A 19 -19.31 25.03 -20.52
CA GLY A 19 -17.90 24.62 -20.46
C GLY A 19 -17.13 25.19 -19.28
N ILE A 20 -17.45 26.41 -18.84
CA ILE A 20 -16.81 27.05 -17.68
C ILE A 20 -17.29 26.44 -16.36
N LEU A 21 -18.55 25.98 -16.30
CA LEU A 21 -19.12 25.36 -15.09
C LEU A 21 -18.57 23.95 -14.82
N LEU A 22 -18.15 23.19 -15.84
CA LEU A 22 -17.58 21.85 -15.63
C LEU A 22 -16.11 21.88 -15.15
N SER A 23 -15.33 22.93 -15.44
CA SER A 23 -13.96 23.07 -14.91
C SER A 23 -13.90 23.47 -13.43
N ALA A 24 -15.00 23.95 -12.85
CA ALA A 24 -15.02 24.42 -11.45
C ALA A 24 -15.25 23.31 -10.40
N CYS A 25 -15.69 22.13 -10.81
CA CYS A 25 -15.91 20.99 -9.90
C CYS A 25 -14.74 19.99 -9.85
N GLY A 26 -13.65 20.24 -10.58
CA GLY A 26 -12.47 19.37 -10.62
C GLY A 26 -11.53 19.50 -9.42
N ASN A 27 -11.83 20.35 -8.43
CA ASN A 27 -11.00 20.52 -7.25
C ASN A 27 -11.41 19.55 -6.15
N SER A 28 -11.18 18.26 -6.37
CA SER A 28 -11.10 17.29 -5.29
C SER A 28 -9.86 17.61 -4.46
N SER A 29 -9.99 18.54 -3.51
CA SER A 29 -9.02 18.68 -2.43
C SER A 29 -9.07 17.40 -1.61
N THR A 30 -8.26 16.41 -1.99
CA THR A 30 -7.87 15.31 -1.12
C THR A 30 -7.13 15.94 0.05
N GLY A 31 -7.90 16.35 1.07
CA GLY A 31 -7.33 16.74 2.34
C GLY A 31 -6.44 15.60 2.82
N SER A 32 -5.20 15.93 3.18
CA SER A 32 -4.27 14.94 3.73
C SER A 32 -4.95 14.23 4.91
N LYS A 33 -5.11 12.91 4.81
CA LYS A 33 -5.64 12.10 5.89
C LYS A 33 -4.49 11.81 6.85
N THR A 34 -4.17 12.78 7.71
CA THR A 34 -3.15 12.59 8.74
C THR A 34 -3.73 11.76 9.89
N TYR A 35 -3.14 10.60 10.15
CA TYR A 35 -3.38 9.81 11.35
C TYR A 35 -2.29 10.10 12.38
N ASN A 36 -2.68 10.48 13.60
CA ASN A 36 -1.76 10.70 14.72
C ASN A 36 -2.03 9.65 15.78
N TYR A 37 -0.98 9.01 16.28
CA TYR A 37 -1.05 7.97 17.32
C TYR A 37 -0.03 8.27 18.42
N VAL A 38 -0.41 7.96 19.67
CA VAL A 38 0.49 8.05 20.83
C VAL A 38 0.97 6.65 21.16
N TYR A 39 2.27 6.42 21.09
CA TYR A 39 2.89 5.17 21.49
C TYR A 39 3.54 5.31 22.88
N VAL A 40 3.66 4.19 23.60
CA VAL A 40 4.00 4.20 25.05
C VAL A 40 5.50 4.39 25.32
N SER A 41 6.36 4.01 24.37
CA SER A 41 7.80 4.19 24.45
C SER A 41 8.44 4.20 23.06
N ASP A 42 9.52 4.94 22.89
CA ASP A 42 10.26 4.96 21.61
C ASP A 42 10.74 3.57 21.19
N PRO A 43 10.67 3.24 19.88
CA PRO A 43 11.26 2.02 19.35
C PRO A 43 12.78 2.10 19.43
N SER A 44 13.42 1.03 19.90
CA SER A 44 14.88 0.86 19.93
C SER A 44 15.47 0.68 18.54
N SER A 45 14.70 0.04 17.65
CA SER A 45 15.05 -0.27 16.27
C SER A 45 13.77 -0.47 15.46
N LEU A 46 13.83 -0.28 14.14
CA LEU A 46 12.76 -0.64 13.19
C LEU A 46 13.07 -1.94 12.44
N ASN A 47 14.13 -2.65 12.84
CA ASN A 47 14.44 -3.97 12.30
C ASN A 47 13.44 -5.01 12.84
N TYR A 48 12.38 -5.29 12.07
CA TYR A 48 11.34 -6.27 12.40
C TYR A 48 11.83 -7.71 12.52
N LEU A 49 13.06 -8.00 12.07
CA LEU A 49 13.66 -9.31 12.22
C LEU A 49 14.42 -9.48 13.55
N ALA A 50 14.67 -8.40 14.28
CA ALA A 50 15.45 -8.41 15.53
C ALA A 50 14.67 -7.89 16.75
N GLU A 51 13.66 -7.05 16.54
CA GLU A 51 12.85 -6.45 17.62
C GLU A 51 11.47 -7.12 17.69
N ASN A 52 11.01 -7.46 18.90
CA ASN A 52 9.74 -8.15 19.13
C ASN A 52 8.80 -7.42 20.11
N ARG A 53 9.17 -6.23 20.59
CA ARG A 53 8.31 -5.41 21.45
C ARG A 53 7.06 -4.96 20.70
N ALA A 54 5.91 -5.09 21.37
CA ALA A 54 4.61 -4.68 20.82
C ALA A 54 4.60 -3.22 20.32
N THR A 55 5.24 -2.32 21.06
CA THR A 55 5.34 -0.89 20.69
C THR A 55 6.07 -0.65 19.37
N THR A 56 7.04 -1.50 19.01
CA THR A 56 7.72 -1.43 17.72
C THR A 56 6.87 -2.06 16.62
N ASN A 57 6.24 -3.20 16.93
CA ASN A 57 5.37 -3.89 15.97
C ASN A 57 4.20 -3.01 15.52
N ASP A 58 3.59 -2.22 16.42
CA ASP A 58 2.54 -1.25 16.08
C ASP A 58 2.94 -0.29 14.94
N ILE A 59 4.24 -0.01 14.80
CA ILE A 59 4.78 0.86 13.74
C ILE A 59 5.13 0.03 12.51
N VAL A 60 5.92 -1.03 12.66
CA VAL A 60 6.52 -1.72 11.52
C VAL A 60 5.50 -2.52 10.69
N VAL A 61 4.39 -2.98 11.27
CA VAL A 61 3.32 -3.63 10.52
C VAL A 61 2.65 -2.72 9.48
N ASN A 62 2.85 -1.40 9.56
CA ASN A 62 2.40 -0.43 8.55
C ASN A 62 3.42 -0.21 7.43
N LEU A 63 4.62 -0.79 7.54
CA LEU A 63 5.75 -0.54 6.64
C LEU A 63 6.22 -1.81 5.92
N VAL A 64 5.95 -2.99 6.50
CA VAL A 64 6.42 -4.28 6.00
C VAL A 64 5.25 -5.26 5.97
N ASP A 65 4.92 -5.70 4.76
CA ASP A 65 3.88 -6.70 4.53
C ASP A 65 4.46 -8.13 4.51
N GLY A 66 3.70 -9.08 5.04
CA GLY A 66 4.01 -10.50 4.98
C GLY A 66 3.39 -11.20 3.77
N LEU A 67 3.56 -12.53 3.69
CA LEU A 67 2.83 -13.34 2.69
C LEU A 67 1.30 -13.26 2.93
N MET A 68 0.92 -13.23 4.20
CA MET A 68 -0.45 -13.13 4.71
C MET A 68 -0.50 -12.03 5.76
N GLU A 69 -1.68 -11.49 6.03
CA GLU A 69 -1.93 -10.54 7.11
C GLU A 69 -3.20 -10.93 7.87
N ASN A 70 -3.51 -10.22 8.95
CA ASN A 70 -4.75 -10.40 9.70
C ASN A 70 -5.73 -9.29 9.34
N ASP A 71 -7.00 -9.64 9.13
CA ASP A 71 -8.06 -8.65 9.03
C ASP A 71 -8.42 -8.05 10.41
N GLN A 72 -9.38 -7.14 10.44
CA GLN A 72 -9.83 -6.48 11.68
C GLN A 72 -10.44 -7.42 12.73
N TYR A 73 -10.78 -8.65 12.35
CA TYR A 73 -11.32 -9.69 13.23
C TYR A 73 -10.24 -10.70 13.66
N GLY A 74 -9.03 -10.57 13.12
CA GLY A 74 -7.91 -11.46 13.37
C GLY A 74 -7.85 -12.65 12.40
N ASP A 75 -8.72 -12.71 11.40
CA ASP A 75 -8.71 -13.79 10.41
C ASP A 75 -7.53 -13.61 9.44
N TYR A 76 -6.86 -14.72 9.09
CA TYR A 76 -5.78 -14.68 8.12
C TYR A 76 -6.30 -14.44 6.71
N ILE A 77 -5.79 -13.40 6.07
CA ILE A 77 -6.14 -13.00 4.70
C ILE A 77 -4.88 -12.86 3.83
N PRO A 78 -5.01 -12.95 2.49
CA PRO A 78 -3.90 -12.73 1.57
C PRO A 78 -3.30 -11.33 1.71
N SER A 79 -1.97 -11.22 1.61
CA SER A 79 -1.25 -9.94 1.56
C SER A 79 -0.32 -9.90 0.34
N LEU A 80 1.00 -10.14 0.50
CA LEU A 80 1.92 -10.21 -0.64
C LEU A 80 1.76 -11.49 -1.47
N ALA A 81 1.19 -12.56 -0.91
CA ALA A 81 0.78 -13.74 -1.66
C ALA A 81 -0.65 -13.57 -2.19
N GLU A 82 -0.85 -13.70 -3.51
CA GLU A 82 -2.18 -13.66 -4.14
C GLU A 82 -2.86 -15.03 -4.15
N ASP A 83 -2.09 -16.11 -4.00
CA ASP A 83 -2.57 -17.49 -3.99
C ASP A 83 -1.56 -18.39 -3.25
N TRP A 84 -2.01 -19.52 -2.71
CA TRP A 84 -1.14 -20.54 -2.15
C TRP A 84 -1.73 -21.94 -2.27
N SER A 85 -0.85 -22.93 -2.29
CA SER A 85 -1.23 -24.34 -2.23
C SER A 85 -0.49 -25.04 -1.10
N VAL A 86 -1.15 -26.05 -0.53
CA VAL A 86 -0.61 -26.88 0.54
C VAL A 86 -0.54 -28.32 0.03
N SER A 87 0.60 -28.97 0.21
CA SER A 87 0.76 -30.39 -0.11
C SER A 87 -0.17 -31.28 0.73
N LYS A 88 -0.42 -32.50 0.25
CA LYS A 88 -1.31 -33.46 0.94
C LYS A 88 -0.88 -33.80 2.35
N ASP A 89 0.42 -33.75 2.64
CA ASP A 89 1.00 -34.02 3.96
C ASP A 89 1.01 -32.78 4.88
N GLY A 90 0.64 -31.60 4.37
CA GLY A 90 0.62 -30.36 5.15
C GLY A 90 2.00 -29.77 5.43
N LEU A 91 3.08 -30.28 4.81
CA LEU A 91 4.46 -29.88 5.10
C LEU A 91 5.07 -28.95 4.05
N THR A 92 4.47 -28.83 2.87
CA THR A 92 4.94 -27.95 1.80
C THR A 92 3.87 -26.92 1.47
N TYR A 93 4.25 -25.65 1.61
CA TYR A 93 3.43 -24.50 1.24
C TYR A 93 4.10 -23.81 0.05
N THR A 94 3.33 -23.59 -1.02
CA THR A 94 3.80 -22.86 -2.20
C THR A 94 2.96 -21.60 -2.36
N TYR A 95 3.59 -20.45 -2.21
CA TYR A 95 2.96 -19.14 -2.33
C TYR A 95 3.24 -18.54 -3.70
N LYS A 96 2.23 -17.92 -4.30
CA LYS A 96 2.35 -17.10 -5.50
C LYS A 96 2.30 -15.64 -5.10
N LEU A 97 3.40 -14.92 -5.31
CA LEU A 97 3.47 -13.50 -4.99
C LEU A 97 2.70 -12.67 -6.03
N ARG A 98 2.05 -11.59 -5.57
CA ARG A 98 1.49 -10.57 -6.44
C ARG A 98 2.60 -9.93 -7.29
N LYS A 99 2.30 -9.66 -8.57
CA LYS A 99 3.33 -9.19 -9.54
C LYS A 99 3.65 -7.70 -9.45
N ASP A 100 2.80 -6.94 -8.78
CA ASP A 100 2.87 -5.50 -8.66
C ASP A 100 3.50 -5.04 -7.33
N ALA A 101 3.87 -5.97 -6.44
CA ALA A 101 4.54 -5.64 -5.19
C ALA A 101 5.94 -5.07 -5.43
N LYS A 102 6.23 -3.97 -4.75
CA LYS A 102 7.49 -3.22 -4.85
C LYS A 102 7.97 -2.79 -3.47
N TRP A 103 9.28 -2.74 -3.33
CA TRP A 103 9.96 -2.05 -2.26
C TRP A 103 9.98 -0.55 -2.53
N TYR A 104 9.88 0.23 -1.46
CA TYR A 104 9.94 1.69 -1.50
C TYR A 104 11.03 2.21 -0.57
N THR A 105 11.64 3.34 -0.94
CA THR A 105 12.56 4.08 -0.06
C THR A 105 11.76 4.80 1.03
N ALA A 106 12.46 5.33 2.05
CA ALA A 106 11.83 6.12 3.11
C ALA A 106 11.10 7.38 2.59
N ASP A 107 11.52 7.89 1.43
CA ASP A 107 10.90 9.04 0.77
C ASP A 107 9.71 8.64 -0.14
N GLY A 108 9.40 7.34 -0.22
CA GLY A 108 8.28 6.80 -1.00
C GLY A 108 8.60 6.53 -2.47
N GLU A 109 9.88 6.51 -2.86
CA GLU A 109 10.27 6.19 -4.23
C GLU A 109 10.33 4.68 -4.46
N GLU A 110 9.85 4.21 -5.62
CA GLU A 110 9.97 2.80 -6.00
C GLU A 110 11.44 2.39 -6.10
N TYR A 111 11.83 1.35 -5.36
CA TYR A 111 13.22 0.88 -5.30
C TYR A 111 13.45 -0.39 -6.13
N ALA A 112 12.64 -1.42 -5.92
CA ALA A 112 12.80 -2.73 -6.56
C ALA A 112 11.49 -3.53 -6.53
N PRO A 113 11.26 -4.49 -7.43
CA PRO A 113 10.16 -5.45 -7.28
C PRO A 113 10.41 -6.35 -6.08
N VAL A 114 9.34 -6.76 -5.39
CA VAL A 114 9.41 -7.79 -4.35
C VAL A 114 9.55 -9.17 -5.02
N THR A 115 10.46 -9.99 -4.50
CA THR A 115 10.73 -11.33 -5.04
C THR A 115 10.66 -12.41 -3.96
N ALA A 116 10.49 -13.67 -4.38
CA ALA A 116 10.56 -14.81 -3.46
C ALA A 116 11.91 -14.90 -2.72
N GLN A 117 12.98 -14.38 -3.33
CA GLN A 117 14.31 -14.39 -2.72
C GLN A 117 14.41 -13.46 -1.50
N ASP A 118 13.58 -12.43 -1.41
CA ASP A 118 13.55 -11.51 -0.26
C ASP A 118 13.08 -12.26 0.99
N PHE A 119 12.02 -13.06 0.85
CA PHE A 119 11.51 -13.94 1.92
C PHE A 119 12.53 -15.01 2.32
N VAL A 120 13.18 -15.66 1.34
CA VAL A 120 14.25 -16.63 1.61
C VAL A 120 15.39 -15.99 2.40
N THR A 121 15.73 -14.74 2.07
CA THR A 121 16.80 -14.00 2.74
C THR A 121 16.40 -13.64 4.17
N GLY A 122 15.20 -13.09 4.38
CA GLY A 122 14.69 -12.77 5.72
C GLY A 122 14.60 -13.99 6.64
N LEU A 123 14.06 -15.10 6.13
CA LEU A 123 13.97 -16.36 6.90
C LEU A 123 15.35 -16.94 7.25
N LYS A 124 16.31 -16.87 6.32
CA LYS A 124 17.70 -17.29 6.60
C LYS A 124 18.35 -16.39 7.64
N TYR A 125 18.15 -15.08 7.56
CA TYR A 125 18.65 -14.13 8.55
C TYR A 125 18.07 -14.45 9.93
N ALA A 126 16.75 -14.60 10.06
CA ALA A 126 16.10 -14.91 11.33
C ALA A 126 16.55 -16.26 11.94
N ALA A 127 16.94 -17.23 11.11
CA ALA A 127 17.44 -18.53 11.57
C ALA A 127 18.96 -18.56 11.85
N ASP A 128 19.71 -17.53 11.47
CA ASP A 128 21.16 -17.49 11.65
C ASP A 128 21.51 -17.13 13.09
N LYS A 129 22.32 -17.99 13.74
CA LYS A 129 22.82 -17.81 15.12
C LYS A 129 23.73 -16.59 15.30
N LYS A 130 24.18 -15.99 14.20
CA LYS A 130 24.99 -14.76 14.21
C LYS A 130 24.16 -13.51 13.94
N SER A 131 22.87 -13.66 13.64
CA SER A 131 21.98 -12.53 13.45
C SER A 131 21.59 -11.87 14.78
N GLU A 132 20.96 -10.71 14.70
CA GLU A 132 20.37 -10.04 15.86
C GLU A 132 18.98 -10.59 16.23
N ALA A 133 18.49 -11.59 15.48
CA ALA A 133 17.15 -12.17 15.66
C ALA A 133 17.07 -13.21 16.79
N LEU A 134 18.21 -13.80 17.19
CA LEU A 134 18.31 -14.93 18.13
C LEU A 134 19.26 -14.62 19.29
#